data_AF-A0A1R1LDF2-F1
#
_entry.id   AF-A0A1R1LDF2-F1
#
_cell.length_a   1.000
_cell.length_b   1.000
_cell.length_c   1.000
_cell.angle_alpha   90.00
_cell.angle_beta   90.00
_cell.angle_gamma   90.00
#
_symmetry.space_group_name_H-M   'P 1'
#
loop_
_entity.id
_entity.type
_entity.pdbx_description
1 polymer ?
#
loop_
_entity_poly.entity_id
_entity_poly.type
_entity_poly.pdbx_seq_one_letter_code
_entity_poly.pdbx_strand_id
1 'polypeptide(L)'
;MLGDLKKILSRFEQVDEEDFTIAANKLLVNQFLYADKPSHRPHYFLISTHVEYFTNLFAAIGWSLTHQPDESFVGIIPKGEERYLRLRLDESLFLLCLRQQYEERLENFDIDGGKAFIQSDNLLQLYENLTAKEIPNETRFKEILSLFSRHGIVERGKAPETDPKNIPLMINPSIRQVVVEDWVRQLEELSDDSDAAENDAVTEAELEVQDSESVDVNDQHKTVSGTTSGPGFSGETSSAEITQDTADNDVELEDQSDKSKNQASKLTEVADEAAE
;
A
#
# COMPACT_ATOMS: atom_id res chain seq x y z
N MET A 1 -34.54 -2.51 7.31
CA MET A 1 -33.40 -1.70 7.80
C MET A 1 -33.74 -0.95 9.09
N LEU A 2 -34.50 0.16 9.06
CA LEU A 2 -34.90 0.85 10.31
C LEU A 2 -35.79 0.00 11.23
N GLY A 3 -36.69 -0.81 10.64
CA GLY A 3 -37.52 -1.75 11.41
C GLY A 3 -36.72 -2.87 12.09
N ASP A 4 -35.63 -3.31 11.46
CA ASP A 4 -34.77 -4.39 11.99
C ASP A 4 -33.95 -3.87 13.16
N LEU A 5 -33.39 -2.66 13.04
CA LEU A 5 -32.70 -1.99 14.14
C LEU A 5 -33.62 -1.84 15.37
N LYS A 6 -34.83 -1.29 15.17
CA LYS A 6 -35.82 -1.14 16.25
C LYS A 6 -36.18 -2.48 16.91
N LYS A 7 -36.27 -3.55 16.11
CA LYS A 7 -36.54 -4.91 16.61
C LYS A 7 -35.37 -5.44 17.46
N ILE A 8 -34.13 -5.18 17.06
CA ILE A 8 -32.94 -5.58 17.81
C ILE A 8 -32.88 -4.82 19.15
N LEU A 9 -33.03 -3.50 19.13
CA LEU A 9 -33.00 -2.68 20.34
C LEU A 9 -34.09 -3.04 21.34
N SER A 10 -35.28 -3.41 20.85
CA SER A 10 -36.37 -3.88 21.73
C SER A 10 -36.07 -5.21 22.43
N ARG A 11 -35.08 -5.97 21.94
CA ARG A 11 -34.68 -7.29 22.46
C ARG A 11 -33.41 -7.22 23.32
N PHE A 12 -32.53 -6.25 23.07
CA PHE A 12 -31.24 -6.12 23.75
C PHE A 12 -31.15 -4.74 24.43
N GLU A 13 -31.33 -4.72 25.75
CA GLU A 13 -31.44 -3.49 26.56
C GLU A 13 -30.08 -2.80 26.82
N GLN A 14 -28.96 -3.41 26.39
CA GLN A 14 -27.59 -2.95 26.66
C GLN A 14 -26.87 -2.31 25.46
N VAL A 15 -27.52 -2.18 24.31
CA VAL A 15 -26.90 -1.63 23.09
C VAL A 15 -27.77 -0.52 22.53
N ASP A 16 -27.15 0.62 22.25
CA ASP A 16 -27.85 1.80 21.74
C ASP A 16 -27.75 1.91 20.20
N GLU A 17 -28.64 2.72 19.59
CA GLU A 17 -28.61 3.03 18.15
C GLU A 17 -27.25 3.61 17.70
N GLU A 18 -26.62 4.36 18.59
CA GLU A 18 -25.33 5.01 18.35
C GLU A 18 -24.21 3.97 18.17
N ASP A 19 -24.23 2.87 18.93
CA ASP A 19 -23.22 1.80 18.83
C ASP A 19 -23.21 1.15 17.43
N PHE A 20 -24.39 0.92 16.85
CA PHE A 20 -24.53 0.39 15.49
C PHE A 20 -23.96 1.36 14.45
N THR A 21 -24.20 2.65 14.63
CA THR A 21 -23.70 3.70 13.73
C THR A 21 -22.18 3.81 13.82
N ILE A 22 -21.63 3.81 15.03
CA ILE A 22 -20.18 3.85 15.26
C ILE A 22 -19.52 2.59 14.68
N ALA A 23 -20.08 1.40 14.91
CA ALA A 23 -19.53 0.15 14.38
C ALA A 23 -19.57 0.10 12.84
N ALA A 24 -20.67 0.54 12.22
CA ALA A 24 -20.77 0.62 10.76
C ALA A 24 -19.73 1.58 10.17
N ASN A 25 -19.59 2.77 10.76
CA ASN A 25 -18.58 3.76 10.33
C ASN A 25 -17.15 3.24 10.54
N LYS A 26 -16.90 2.55 11.66
CA LYS A 26 -15.61 1.93 11.94
C LYS A 26 -15.25 0.92 10.85
N LEU A 27 -16.21 0.07 10.46
CA LEU A 27 -15.99 -0.92 9.41
C LEU A 27 -15.80 -0.27 8.03
N LEU A 28 -16.50 0.82 7.72
CA LEU A 28 -16.30 1.60 6.49
C LEU A 28 -14.89 2.21 6.40
N VAL A 29 -14.40 2.77 7.50
CA VAL A 29 -13.08 3.42 7.52
C VAL A 29 -11.94 2.41 7.50
N ASN A 30 -12.08 1.30 8.23
CA ASN A 30 -11.02 0.33 8.40
C ASN A 30 -11.06 -0.85 7.41
N GLN A 31 -12.17 -1.02 6.69
CA GLN A 31 -12.49 -2.13 5.80
C GLN A 31 -12.56 -3.51 6.48
N PHE A 32 -11.62 -3.83 7.36
CA PHE A 32 -11.55 -5.06 8.16
C PHE A 32 -11.36 -4.74 9.65
N LEU A 33 -12.11 -5.43 10.51
CA LEU A 33 -12.04 -5.35 11.96
C LEU A 33 -11.71 -6.71 12.56
N TYR A 34 -10.87 -6.71 13.60
CA TYR A 34 -10.33 -7.92 14.21
C TYR A 34 -10.72 -8.00 15.69
N ALA A 35 -10.93 -9.21 16.20
CA ALA A 35 -11.31 -9.43 17.59
C ALA A 35 -10.18 -9.13 18.59
N ASP A 36 -8.92 -9.32 18.18
CA ASP A 36 -7.73 -9.18 19.01
C ASP A 36 -7.26 -7.73 19.16
N LYS A 37 -7.58 -6.86 18.20
CA LYS A 37 -7.22 -5.44 18.23
C LYS A 37 -8.17 -4.65 19.15
N PRO A 38 -7.67 -4.01 20.24
CA PRO A 38 -8.53 -3.37 21.25
C PRO A 38 -9.49 -2.31 20.69
N SER A 39 -9.05 -1.52 19.71
CA SER A 39 -9.88 -0.47 19.08
C SER A 39 -10.91 -1.00 18.07
N HIS A 40 -10.83 -2.29 17.71
CA HIS A 40 -11.76 -2.95 16.80
C HIS A 40 -12.73 -3.84 17.57
N ARG A 41 -12.24 -4.47 18.65
CA ARG A 41 -12.92 -5.48 19.45
C ARG A 41 -14.40 -5.21 19.78
N PRO A 42 -14.81 -4.06 20.35
CA PRO A 42 -16.23 -3.84 20.66
C PRO A 42 -17.11 -3.83 19.40
N HIS A 43 -16.62 -3.23 18.31
CA HIS A 43 -17.34 -3.17 17.04
C HIS A 43 -17.39 -4.52 16.34
N TYR A 44 -16.28 -5.29 16.37
CA TYR A 44 -16.25 -6.66 15.88
C TYR A 44 -17.34 -7.50 16.55
N PHE A 45 -17.40 -7.52 17.89
CA PHE A 45 -18.39 -8.33 18.61
C PHE A 45 -19.83 -7.87 18.35
N LEU A 46 -20.07 -6.57 18.24
CA LEU A 46 -21.40 -6.06 17.89
C LEU A 46 -21.82 -6.53 16.49
N ILE A 47 -20.93 -6.43 15.51
CA ILE A 47 -21.19 -6.85 14.12
C ILE A 47 -21.38 -8.37 14.05
N SER A 48 -20.51 -9.16 14.69
CA SER A 48 -20.59 -10.62 14.74
C SER A 48 -21.85 -11.12 15.46
N THR A 49 -22.40 -10.35 16.40
CA THR A 49 -23.68 -10.68 17.06
C THR A 49 -24.89 -10.39 16.15
N HIS A 50 -24.77 -9.39 15.26
CA HIS A 50 -25.85 -8.91 14.42
C HIS A 50 -25.52 -8.97 12.92
N VAL A 51 -24.87 -10.05 12.48
CA VAL A 51 -24.35 -10.21 11.10
C VAL A 51 -25.41 -9.98 10.05
N GLU A 52 -26.62 -10.50 10.23
CA GLU A 52 -27.72 -10.36 9.26
C GLU A 52 -28.11 -8.89 9.04
N TYR A 53 -28.19 -8.10 10.12
CA TYR A 53 -28.50 -6.68 10.04
C TYR A 53 -27.42 -5.92 9.26
N PHE A 54 -26.15 -6.12 9.61
CA PHE A 54 -25.04 -5.45 8.93
C PHE A 54 -24.88 -5.93 7.49
N THR A 55 -25.13 -7.21 7.20
CA THR A 55 -25.13 -7.75 5.83
C THR A 55 -26.13 -7.02 4.96
N ASN A 56 -27.37 -6.89 5.44
CA ASN A 56 -28.40 -6.15 4.71
C ASN A 56 -28.05 -4.66 4.58
N LEU A 57 -27.42 -4.06 5.61
CA LEU A 57 -27.03 -2.64 5.63
C LEU A 57 -26.00 -2.34 4.56
N PHE A 58 -24.93 -3.13 4.51
CA PHE A 58 -23.87 -2.97 3.53
C PHE A 58 -24.33 -3.37 2.12
N ALA A 59 -25.18 -4.39 1.99
CA ALA A 59 -25.76 -4.77 0.70
C ALA A 59 -26.59 -3.62 0.09
N ALA A 60 -27.33 -2.86 0.90
CA ALA A 60 -28.13 -1.73 0.44
C ALA A 60 -27.30 -0.60 -0.19
N ILE A 61 -26.03 -0.46 0.18
CA ILE A 61 -25.09 0.51 -0.39
C ILE A 61 -24.10 -0.11 -1.38
N GLY A 62 -24.31 -1.38 -1.76
CA GLY A 62 -23.50 -2.09 -2.74
C GLY A 62 -22.17 -2.62 -2.20
N TRP A 63 -22.15 -3.10 -0.96
CA TRP A 63 -21.00 -3.77 -0.34
C TRP A 63 -21.40 -5.17 0.14
N SER A 64 -20.48 -6.13 0.11
CA SER A 64 -20.62 -7.43 0.80
C SER A 64 -19.95 -7.37 2.15
N LEU A 65 -20.65 -7.85 3.18
CA LEU A 65 -20.05 -8.16 4.48
C LEU A 65 -19.50 -9.58 4.45
N THR A 66 -18.26 -9.75 4.88
CA THR A 66 -17.59 -11.03 5.13
C THR A 66 -17.40 -11.18 6.63
N HIS A 67 -17.78 -12.33 7.18
CA HIS A 67 -17.55 -12.67 8.58
C HIS A 67 -16.78 -13.99 8.63
N GLN A 68 -15.56 -13.97 9.17
CA GLN A 68 -14.70 -15.14 9.33
C GLN A 68 -14.44 -15.38 10.82
N PRO A 69 -15.26 -16.22 11.50
CA PRO A 69 -15.09 -16.51 12.92
C PRO A 69 -13.77 -17.21 13.23
N ASP A 70 -13.35 -18.14 12.38
CA ASP A 70 -12.13 -18.94 12.57
C ASP A 70 -10.87 -18.08 12.52
N GLU A 71 -10.87 -17.05 11.68
CA GLU A 71 -9.80 -16.05 11.54
C GLU A 71 -10.07 -14.77 12.35
N SER A 72 -11.14 -14.76 13.15
CA SER A 72 -11.52 -13.70 14.08
C SER A 72 -11.59 -12.29 13.47
N PHE A 73 -12.15 -12.16 12.26
CA PHE A 73 -12.37 -10.87 11.62
C PHE A 73 -13.73 -10.71 10.92
N VAL A 74 -14.17 -9.46 10.78
CA VAL A 74 -15.26 -9.04 9.89
C VAL A 74 -14.71 -8.03 8.90
N GLY A 75 -15.22 -8.04 7.67
CA GLY A 75 -14.74 -7.17 6.61
C GLY A 75 -15.84 -6.77 5.64
N ILE A 76 -15.61 -5.70 4.88
CA ILE A 76 -16.49 -5.31 3.79
C ILE A 76 -15.73 -5.17 2.48
N ILE A 77 -16.34 -5.68 1.40
CA ILE A 77 -15.80 -5.60 0.04
C ILE A 77 -16.81 -4.88 -0.84
N PRO A 78 -16.43 -3.82 -1.58
CA PRO A 78 -17.33 -3.15 -2.50
C PRO A 78 -17.78 -4.08 -3.63
N LYS A 79 -19.05 -3.99 -4.02
CA LYS A 79 -19.61 -4.63 -5.21
C LYS A 79 -19.73 -3.59 -6.33
N GLY A 80 -19.15 -3.93 -7.48
CA GLY A 80 -19.18 -3.12 -8.70
C GLY A 80 -17.91 -2.29 -8.93
N GLU A 81 -17.63 -2.01 -10.21
CA GLU A 81 -16.36 -1.42 -10.69
C GLU A 81 -16.07 0.00 -10.17
N GLU A 82 -17.10 0.79 -9.86
CA GLU A 82 -16.96 2.20 -9.50
C GLU A 82 -16.47 2.45 -8.06
N ARG A 83 -16.32 1.39 -7.24
CA ARG A 83 -16.03 1.52 -5.79
C ARG A 83 -14.68 0.94 -5.36
N TYR A 84 -13.80 0.57 -6.31
CA TYR A 84 -12.47 0.09 -5.97
C TYR A 84 -11.52 1.25 -5.63
N LEU A 85 -10.72 1.04 -4.58
CA LEU A 85 -9.57 1.88 -4.29
C LEU A 85 -8.55 1.70 -5.43
N ARG A 86 -8.20 2.78 -6.11
CA ARG A 86 -7.14 2.76 -7.12
C ARG A 86 -5.79 2.86 -6.44
N LEU A 87 -5.05 1.77 -6.49
CA LEU A 87 -3.66 1.72 -6.04
C LEU A 87 -2.72 2.21 -7.14
N ARG A 88 -1.65 2.88 -6.73
CA ARG A 88 -0.50 3.13 -7.59
C ARG A 88 0.24 1.82 -7.86
N LEU A 89 1.09 1.81 -8.88
CA LEU A 89 1.81 0.59 -9.28
C LEU A 89 2.65 0.01 -8.12
N ASP A 90 3.40 0.85 -7.42
CA ASP A 90 4.21 0.43 -6.26
C ASP A 90 3.33 -0.16 -5.14
N GLU A 91 2.21 0.48 -4.83
CA GLU A 91 1.22 -0.03 -3.87
C GLU A 91 0.71 -1.41 -4.31
N SER A 92 0.26 -1.57 -5.56
CA SER A 92 -0.21 -2.86 -6.06
C SER A 92 0.86 -3.96 -5.96
N LEU A 93 2.11 -3.65 -6.33
CA LEU A 93 3.22 -4.59 -6.25
C LEU A 93 3.53 -5.01 -4.80
N PHE A 94 3.58 -4.06 -3.85
CA PHE A 94 3.75 -4.42 -2.44
C PHE A 94 2.59 -5.26 -1.91
N LEU A 95 1.36 -5.01 -2.35
CA LEU A 95 0.20 -5.81 -1.96
C LEU A 95 0.35 -7.27 -2.44
N LEU A 96 0.87 -7.49 -3.66
CA LEU A 96 1.17 -8.81 -4.19
C LEU A 96 2.31 -9.50 -3.42
N CYS A 97 3.40 -8.78 -3.10
CA CYS A 97 4.48 -9.32 -2.27
C CYS A 97 3.99 -9.75 -0.88
N LEU A 98 3.13 -8.94 -0.25
CA LEU A 98 2.49 -9.30 1.03
C LEU A 98 1.61 -10.55 0.89
N ARG A 99 0.86 -10.66 -0.21
CA ARG A 99 0.02 -11.82 -0.50
C ARG A 99 0.85 -13.11 -0.61
N GLN A 100 1.93 -13.06 -1.38
CA GLN A 100 2.85 -14.19 -1.54
C GLN A 100 3.48 -14.59 -0.20
N GLN A 101 3.95 -13.60 0.57
CA GLN A 101 4.62 -13.88 1.83
C GLN A 101 3.69 -14.49 2.89
N TYR A 102 2.41 -14.11 2.85
CA TYR A 102 1.37 -14.71 3.69
C TYR A 102 1.12 -16.18 3.33
N GLU A 103 0.98 -16.51 2.03
CA GLU A 103 0.74 -17.89 1.59
C GLU A 103 1.93 -18.79 1.90
N GLU A 104 3.17 -18.34 1.64
CA GLU A 104 4.37 -19.11 1.99
C GLU A 104 4.41 -19.47 3.49
N ARG A 105 4.04 -18.54 4.37
CA ARG A 105 4.00 -18.80 5.81
C ARG A 105 2.86 -19.72 6.20
N LEU A 106 1.70 -19.56 5.57
CA LEU A 106 0.56 -20.42 5.80
C LEU A 106 0.89 -21.87 5.42
N GLU A 107 1.51 -22.09 4.25
CA GLU A 107 1.96 -23.41 3.78
C GLU A 107 3.00 -24.04 4.71
N ASN A 108 3.88 -23.22 5.29
CA ASN A 108 4.89 -23.66 6.25
C ASN A 108 4.37 -23.78 7.70
N PHE A 109 3.08 -23.53 7.93
CA PHE A 109 2.48 -23.46 9.27
C PHE A 109 3.14 -22.44 10.21
N ASP A 110 3.77 -21.40 9.65
CA ASP A 110 4.44 -20.29 10.35
C ASP A 110 3.49 -19.08 10.49
N ILE A 111 2.34 -19.33 11.09
CA ILE A 111 1.32 -18.31 11.38
C ILE A 111 0.90 -18.39 12.84
N ASP A 112 0.61 -17.25 13.45
CA ASP A 112 0.06 -17.17 14.80
C ASP A 112 -1.20 -16.31 14.81
N GLY A 113 -2.29 -16.83 15.38
CA GLY A 113 -3.61 -16.19 15.34
C GLY A 113 -4.11 -15.87 13.91
N GLY A 114 -3.70 -16.66 12.91
CA GLY A 114 -4.01 -16.41 11.49
C GLY A 114 -3.16 -15.31 10.84
N LYS A 115 -2.21 -14.71 11.56
CA LYS A 115 -1.30 -13.66 11.07
C LYS A 115 0.07 -14.22 10.72
N ALA A 116 0.66 -13.67 9.67
CA ALA A 116 2.00 -14.02 9.21
C ALA A 116 3.00 -12.94 9.67
N PHE A 117 4.07 -13.34 10.36
CA PHE A 117 5.05 -12.43 10.96
C PHE A 117 6.30 -12.31 10.09
N ILE A 118 6.58 -11.09 9.62
CA ILE A 118 7.68 -10.80 8.69
C ILE A 118 8.51 -9.63 9.19
N GLN A 119 9.69 -9.47 8.60
CA GLN A 119 10.52 -8.28 8.76
C GLN A 119 10.41 -7.40 7.51
N SER A 120 10.43 -6.07 7.66
CA SER A 120 10.30 -5.18 6.50
C SER A 120 11.41 -5.37 5.47
N ASP A 121 12.62 -5.69 5.91
CA ASP A 121 13.74 -5.94 4.99
C ASP A 121 13.47 -7.15 4.08
N ASN A 122 12.85 -8.20 4.61
CA ASN A 122 12.46 -9.36 3.81
C ASN A 122 11.43 -8.98 2.74
N LEU A 123 10.48 -8.09 3.09
CA LEU A 123 9.49 -7.59 2.13
C LEU A 123 10.14 -6.74 1.03
N LEU A 124 11.11 -5.89 1.38
CA LEU A 124 11.82 -5.04 0.43
C LEU A 124 12.70 -5.87 -0.51
N GLN A 125 13.40 -6.88 0.01
CA GLN A 125 14.16 -7.83 -0.80
C GLN A 125 13.25 -8.62 -1.75
N LEU A 126 12.11 -9.11 -1.26
CA LEU A 126 11.13 -9.80 -2.09
C LEU A 126 10.60 -8.89 -3.22
N TYR A 127 10.30 -7.62 -2.90
CA TYR A 127 9.87 -6.64 -3.89
C TYR A 127 10.92 -6.41 -4.98
N GLU A 128 12.17 -6.17 -4.61
CA GLU A 128 13.26 -5.96 -5.58
C GLU A 128 13.46 -7.20 -6.46
N ASN A 129 13.49 -8.38 -5.85
CA ASN A 129 13.70 -9.65 -6.56
C ASN A 129 12.59 -9.97 -7.57
N LEU A 130 11.32 -9.73 -7.22
CA LEU A 130 10.19 -10.11 -8.07
C LEU A 130 9.85 -9.06 -9.13
N THR A 131 10.11 -7.79 -8.85
CA THR A 131 9.65 -6.69 -9.70
C THR A 131 10.75 -6.08 -10.55
N ALA A 132 12.02 -6.33 -10.21
CA ALA A 132 13.19 -5.65 -10.76
C ALA A 132 13.08 -4.11 -10.75
N LYS A 133 12.22 -3.55 -9.88
CA LYS A 133 12.03 -2.11 -9.71
C LYS A 133 12.84 -1.60 -8.53
N GLU A 134 13.20 -0.33 -8.60
CA GLU A 134 13.85 0.36 -7.49
C GLU A 134 12.97 0.35 -6.24
N ILE A 135 13.61 0.06 -5.10
CA ILE A 135 12.97 0.11 -3.79
C ILE A 135 12.55 1.56 -3.50
N PRO A 136 11.28 1.80 -3.10
CA PRO A 136 10.86 3.14 -2.74
C PRO A 136 11.61 3.67 -1.51
N ASN A 137 11.75 4.99 -1.42
CA ASN A 137 12.34 5.60 -0.23
C ASN A 137 11.53 5.33 1.04
N GLU A 138 12.16 5.54 2.20
CA GLU A 138 11.57 5.22 3.52
C GLU A 138 10.23 5.92 3.77
N THR A 139 10.11 7.19 3.36
CA THR A 139 8.85 7.95 3.50
C THR A 139 7.74 7.30 2.70
N ARG A 140 8.00 6.98 1.43
CA ARG A 140 7.04 6.34 0.55
C ARG A 140 6.65 4.95 1.02
N PHE A 141 7.61 4.16 1.49
CA PHE A 141 7.32 2.85 2.09
C PHE A 141 6.42 2.96 3.33
N LYS A 142 6.67 3.93 4.22
CA LYS A 142 5.80 4.19 5.37
C LYS A 142 4.39 4.63 4.98
N GLU A 143 4.24 5.38 3.89
CA GLU A 143 2.92 5.74 3.34
C GLU A 143 2.16 4.49 2.89
N ILE A 144 2.81 3.61 2.11
CA ILE A 144 2.23 2.35 1.62
C ILE A 144 1.81 1.46 2.80
N LEU A 145 2.68 1.27 3.80
CA LEU A 145 2.33 0.50 5.00
C LEU A 145 1.19 1.15 5.79
N SER A 146 1.12 2.49 5.84
CA SER A 146 0.05 3.19 6.53
C SER A 146 -1.29 3.06 5.80
N LEU A 147 -1.28 3.02 4.46
CA LEU A 147 -2.44 2.73 3.63
C LEU A 147 -2.97 1.32 3.96
N PHE A 148 -2.13 0.29 3.84
CA PHE A 148 -2.51 -1.09 4.12
C PHE A 148 -2.93 -1.31 5.57
N SER A 149 -2.30 -0.62 6.52
CA SER A 149 -2.68 -0.69 7.92
C SER A 149 -4.03 -0.03 8.22
N ARG A 150 -4.36 1.07 7.53
CA ARG A 150 -5.70 1.67 7.62
C ARG A 150 -6.77 0.69 7.18
N HIS A 151 -6.52 -0.02 6.08
CA HIS A 151 -7.39 -1.06 5.52
C HIS A 151 -7.28 -2.41 6.24
N GLY A 152 -6.57 -2.50 7.37
CA GLY A 152 -6.49 -3.74 8.16
C GLY A 152 -5.75 -4.90 7.49
N ILE A 153 -4.94 -4.65 6.46
CA ILE A 153 -4.17 -5.69 5.75
C ILE A 153 -2.86 -6.00 6.47
N VAL A 154 -2.22 -4.98 7.04
CA VAL A 154 -0.93 -5.11 7.75
C VAL A 154 -0.95 -4.35 9.07
N GLU A 155 -0.28 -4.90 10.07
CA GLU A 155 0.03 -4.20 11.32
C GLU A 155 1.53 -4.01 11.48
N ARG A 156 1.93 -2.85 12.00
CA ARG A 156 3.34 -2.53 12.28
C ARG A 156 3.64 -2.82 13.74
N GLY A 157 4.68 -3.62 13.98
CA GLY A 157 5.25 -3.86 15.29
C GLY A 157 6.11 -2.69 15.78
N LYS A 158 6.67 -2.85 16.97
CA LYS A 158 7.66 -1.91 17.51
C LYS A 158 9.00 -2.15 16.82
N ALA A 159 9.59 -1.11 16.25
CA ALA A 159 10.93 -1.20 15.67
C ALA A 159 11.96 -1.56 16.76
N PRO A 160 12.89 -2.48 16.48
CA PRO A 160 13.95 -2.83 17.41
C PRO A 160 14.94 -1.66 17.55
N GLU A 161 15.48 -1.45 18.75
CA GLU A 161 16.43 -0.36 19.02
C GLU A 161 17.75 -0.51 18.24
N THR A 162 18.12 -1.77 17.96
CA THR A 162 19.35 -2.12 17.24
C THR A 162 19.27 -1.84 15.74
N ASP A 163 18.07 -1.91 15.17
CA ASP A 163 17.83 -1.67 13.74
C ASP A 163 16.47 -1.00 13.51
N PRO A 164 16.39 0.33 13.67
CA PRO A 164 15.12 1.04 13.57
C PRO A 164 14.46 0.98 12.19
N LYS A 165 15.19 0.61 11.14
CA LYS A 165 14.67 0.53 9.77
C LYS A 165 13.98 -0.80 9.48
N ASN A 166 14.41 -1.86 10.15
CA ASN A 166 13.84 -3.19 10.00
C ASN A 166 12.65 -3.40 10.95
N ILE A 167 11.47 -3.00 10.50
CA ILE A 167 10.26 -2.97 11.31
C ILE A 167 9.56 -4.34 11.21
N PRO A 168 9.20 -4.98 12.34
CA PRO A 168 8.36 -6.17 12.32
C PRO A 168 6.99 -5.86 11.74
N LEU A 169 6.50 -6.68 10.83
CA LEU A 169 5.19 -6.55 10.21
C LEU A 169 4.37 -7.81 10.47
N MET A 170 3.06 -7.62 10.66
CA MET A 170 2.09 -8.72 10.76
C MET A 170 1.14 -8.58 9.58
N ILE A 171 1.09 -9.59 8.71
CA ILE A 171 0.15 -9.64 7.60
C ILE A 171 -1.12 -10.33 8.10
N ASN A 172 -2.26 -9.66 7.94
CA ASN A 172 -3.54 -10.18 8.39
C ASN A 172 -4.17 -11.11 7.35
N PRO A 173 -5.03 -12.07 7.78
CA PRO A 173 -5.71 -13.01 6.88
C PRO A 173 -6.65 -12.34 5.87
N SER A 174 -7.02 -11.08 6.08
CA SER A 174 -7.81 -10.29 5.14
C SER A 174 -7.13 -10.09 3.79
N ILE A 175 -5.79 -10.26 3.70
CA ILE A 175 -5.06 -10.16 2.42
C ILE A 175 -5.64 -11.10 1.35
N ARG A 176 -6.18 -12.26 1.76
CA ARG A 176 -6.81 -13.25 0.87
C ARG A 176 -8.15 -12.78 0.31
N GLN A 177 -8.81 -11.85 1.00
CA GLN A 177 -10.08 -11.27 0.58
C GLN A 177 -9.88 -10.12 -0.41
N VAL A 178 -8.69 -9.50 -0.42
CA VAL A 178 -8.38 -8.37 -1.29
C VAL A 178 -7.65 -8.83 -2.55
N VAL A 179 -6.67 -9.73 -2.41
CA VAL A 179 -5.95 -10.33 -3.54
C VAL A 179 -6.48 -11.74 -3.77
N VAL A 180 -7.55 -11.81 -4.57
CA VAL A 180 -8.23 -13.05 -4.94
C VAL A 180 -7.46 -13.75 -6.07
N GLU A 181 -7.52 -15.08 -6.11
CA GLU A 181 -6.86 -15.91 -7.13
C GLU A 181 -7.23 -15.52 -8.57
N ASP A 182 -8.49 -15.10 -8.81
CA ASP A 182 -8.94 -14.61 -10.11
C ASP A 182 -8.12 -13.40 -10.60
N TRP A 183 -7.69 -12.51 -9.70
CA TRP A 183 -6.85 -11.36 -10.07
C TRP A 183 -5.42 -11.78 -10.37
N VAL A 184 -4.91 -12.80 -9.67
CA VAL A 184 -3.59 -13.37 -9.95
C VAL A 184 -3.60 -14.01 -11.34
N ARG A 185 -4.63 -14.80 -11.64
CA ARG A 185 -4.82 -15.40 -12.96
C ARG A 185 -4.93 -14.35 -14.09
N GLN A 186 -5.71 -13.28 -13.88
CA GLN A 186 -5.79 -12.19 -14.87
C GLN A 186 -4.44 -11.50 -15.08
N LEU A 187 -3.61 -11.42 -14.04
CA LEU A 187 -2.26 -10.86 -14.15
C LEU A 187 -1.31 -11.80 -14.90
N GLU A 188 -1.43 -13.11 -14.70
CA GLU A 188 -0.70 -14.13 -15.46
C GLU A 188 -1.06 -14.05 -16.95
N GLU A 189 -2.36 -14.01 -17.28
CA GLU A 189 -2.84 -13.88 -18.66
C GLU A 189 -2.27 -12.61 -19.35
N LEU A 190 -2.22 -11.48 -18.64
CA LEU A 190 -1.63 -10.24 -19.18
C LEU A 190 -0.10 -10.32 -19.34
N SER A 191 0.58 -11.07 -18.48
CA SER A 191 2.04 -11.22 -18.54
C SER A 191 2.43 -12.12 -19.72
N ASP A 192 1.71 -13.22 -19.94
CA ASP A 192 1.91 -14.11 -21.09
C ASP A 192 1.73 -13.36 -22.43
N ASP A 193 0.75 -12.46 -22.51
CA ASP A 193 0.52 -11.63 -23.69
C ASP A 193 1.66 -10.62 -23.92
N SER A 194 2.30 -10.12 -22.85
CA SER A 194 3.46 -9.21 -22.98
C SER A 194 4.72 -9.93 -23.45
N ASP A 195 4.96 -11.16 -22.96
CA ASP A 195 6.07 -11.99 -23.41
C ASP A 195 5.88 -12.43 -24.88
N ALA A 196 4.65 -12.67 -25.33
CA ALA A 196 4.35 -12.96 -26.72
C ALA A 196 4.64 -11.74 -27.63
N ALA A 197 4.28 -10.54 -27.20
CA ALA A 197 4.55 -9.30 -27.96
C ALA A 197 6.05 -8.95 -28.03
N GLU A 198 6.81 -9.19 -26.96
CA GLU A 198 8.26 -9.02 -26.97
C GLU A 198 8.96 -10.04 -27.87
N ASN A 199 8.50 -11.30 -27.87
CA ASN A 199 9.03 -12.33 -28.77
C ASN A 199 8.72 -12.04 -30.25
N ASP A 200 7.52 -11.57 -30.59
CA ASP A 200 7.19 -11.18 -31.97
C ASP A 200 8.04 -9.99 -32.46
N ALA A 201 8.31 -9.00 -31.60
CA ALA A 201 9.18 -7.87 -31.93
C ALA A 201 10.64 -8.27 -32.14
N VAL A 202 11.15 -9.25 -31.37
CA VAL A 202 12.49 -9.83 -31.59
C VAL A 202 12.53 -10.60 -32.91
N THR A 203 11.46 -11.32 -33.24
CA THR A 203 11.37 -12.09 -34.49
C THR A 203 11.32 -11.19 -35.73
N GLU A 204 10.58 -10.07 -35.69
CA GLU A 204 10.57 -9.06 -36.76
C GLU A 204 11.94 -8.37 -36.92
N ALA A 205 12.60 -8.02 -35.82
CA ALA A 205 13.94 -7.43 -35.86
C ALA A 205 15.00 -8.40 -36.42
N GLU A 206 14.93 -9.70 -36.10
CA GLU A 206 15.83 -10.72 -36.67
C GLU A 206 15.58 -10.97 -38.17
N LEU A 207 14.32 -10.85 -38.63
CA LEU A 207 13.98 -10.94 -40.05
C LEU A 207 14.47 -9.72 -40.84
N GLU A 208 14.43 -8.51 -40.27
CA GLU A 208 14.96 -7.29 -40.91
C GLU A 208 16.49 -7.29 -41.05
N VAL A 209 17.22 -7.92 -40.12
CA VAL A 209 18.69 -8.02 -40.20
C VAL A 209 19.11 -8.98 -41.31
N GLN A 210 18.40 -10.08 -41.54
CA GLN A 210 18.73 -11.04 -42.62
C GLN A 210 18.50 -10.48 -44.03
N ASP A 211 17.52 -9.59 -44.23
CA ASP A 211 17.29 -8.95 -45.53
C ASP A 211 18.34 -7.87 -45.86
N SER A 212 19.08 -7.37 -44.87
CA SER A 212 20.11 -6.33 -45.05
C SER A 212 21.50 -6.86 -45.43
N GLU A 213 21.80 -8.15 -45.21
CA GLU A 213 23.14 -8.72 -45.48
C GLU A 213 23.31 -9.32 -46.90
N SER A 214 22.31 -9.20 -47.79
CA SER A 214 22.36 -9.85 -49.12
C SER A 214 22.74 -8.96 -50.32
N VAL A 215 23.12 -7.68 -50.12
CA VAL A 215 23.48 -6.78 -51.24
C VAL A 215 24.74 -5.96 -50.93
N ASP A 216 25.91 -6.48 -51.34
CA ASP A 216 26.85 -5.78 -52.24
C ASP A 216 28.20 -6.51 -52.30
N VAL A 217 28.46 -7.20 -53.41
CA VAL A 217 29.82 -7.54 -53.85
C VAL A 217 30.10 -6.81 -55.16
N ASN A 218 31.24 -6.11 -55.18
CA ASN A 218 31.99 -5.56 -56.32
C ASN A 218 31.69 -4.07 -56.60
N ASP A 219 32.63 -3.13 -56.52
CA ASP A 219 33.80 -2.99 -57.40
C ASP A 219 34.73 -1.85 -56.92
N GLN A 220 35.99 -1.91 -57.33
CA GLN A 220 37.10 -1.07 -56.87
C GLN A 220 37.31 0.21 -57.70
N HIS A 221 38.03 1.16 -57.08
CA HIS A 221 39.18 1.89 -57.65
C HIS A 221 39.04 3.42 -57.99
N LYS A 222 39.76 4.22 -57.18
CA LYS A 222 40.86 5.15 -57.54
C LYS A 222 40.72 6.70 -57.45
N THR A 223 41.66 7.25 -56.66
CA THR A 223 42.53 8.44 -56.85
C THR A 223 42.07 9.88 -56.59
N VAL A 224 42.51 10.40 -55.43
CA VAL A 224 43.55 11.46 -55.19
C VAL A 224 43.48 12.82 -55.92
N SER A 225 43.49 13.87 -55.08
CA SER A 225 44.15 15.20 -55.13
C SER A 225 43.14 16.33 -54.90
N GLY A 226 43.38 17.39 -54.14
CA GLY A 226 44.52 17.91 -53.36
C GLY A 226 44.19 19.38 -53.02
N THR A 227 44.53 19.81 -51.78
CA THR A 227 44.99 21.17 -51.35
C THR A 227 44.16 22.41 -51.77
N THR A 228 43.79 23.42 -50.97
CA THR A 228 44.38 24.30 -49.92
C THR A 228 43.20 25.18 -49.42
N SER A 229 43.03 25.61 -48.17
CA SER A 229 43.58 26.86 -47.57
C SER A 229 42.86 27.08 -46.23
N GLY A 230 43.57 27.35 -45.12
CA GLY A 230 42.98 27.75 -43.81
C GLY A 230 42.73 29.26 -43.70
N PRO A 231 42.86 29.89 -42.50
CA PRO A 231 42.43 29.46 -41.16
C PRO A 231 41.76 30.61 -40.35
N GLY A 232 41.28 30.29 -39.14
CA GLY A 232 41.08 31.23 -38.01
C GLY A 232 39.63 31.64 -37.76
N PHE A 233 39.21 32.05 -36.57
CA PHE A 233 39.77 32.05 -35.22
C PHE A 233 38.56 32.32 -34.28
N SER A 234 38.70 31.90 -33.04
CA SER A 234 37.78 31.96 -31.89
C SER A 234 37.10 33.29 -31.58
N GLY A 235 35.99 33.20 -30.85
CA GLY A 235 35.41 34.29 -30.06
C GLY A 235 34.39 33.76 -29.04
N GLU A 236 34.87 33.42 -27.85
CA GLU A 236 34.05 33.25 -26.64
C GLU A 236 33.58 34.60 -26.07
N THR A 237 32.66 34.49 -25.11
CA THR A 237 32.29 35.42 -24.02
C THR A 237 31.06 36.31 -24.24
N SER A 238 30.01 36.04 -23.45
CA SER A 238 29.45 37.07 -22.57
C SER A 238 28.67 36.41 -21.42
N SER A 239 29.06 36.78 -20.20
CA SER A 239 28.50 36.36 -18.94
C SER A 239 27.41 37.33 -18.49
N ALA A 240 26.38 36.77 -17.86
CA ALA A 240 25.63 37.25 -16.69
C ALA A 240 25.36 38.75 -16.49
N GLU A 241 24.07 39.09 -16.30
CA GLU A 241 23.68 39.95 -15.18
C GLU A 241 22.27 39.63 -14.67
N ILE A 242 22.12 39.79 -13.36
CA ILE A 242 21.02 39.41 -12.46
C ILE A 242 20.23 40.67 -12.10
N THR A 243 18.89 40.59 -12.03
CA THR A 243 18.02 41.35 -11.11
C THR A 243 16.70 40.57 -10.98
N GLN A 244 16.45 39.86 -9.86
CA GLN A 244 15.73 40.29 -8.65
C GLN A 244 14.40 41.02 -8.90
N ASP A 245 13.28 40.32 -8.71
CA ASP A 245 12.11 40.84 -8.00
C ASP A 245 11.17 39.67 -7.57
N THR A 246 11.12 39.37 -6.27
CA THR A 246 10.01 38.60 -5.67
C THR A 246 9.72 39.18 -4.30
N ALA A 247 8.58 39.85 -4.23
CA ALA A 247 7.98 40.38 -3.02
C ALA A 247 7.29 39.27 -2.19
N ASP A 248 7.52 39.37 -0.89
CA ASP A 248 6.59 39.18 0.23
C ASP A 248 5.56 38.05 0.17
N ASN A 249 5.76 37.07 1.06
CA ASN A 249 4.64 36.55 1.83
C ASN A 249 5.10 36.12 3.23
N ASP A 250 4.62 36.85 4.23
CA ASP A 250 4.81 36.64 5.66
C ASP A 250 4.21 35.30 6.12
N VAL A 251 4.96 34.57 6.96
CA VAL A 251 4.44 33.45 7.76
C VAL A 251 4.59 33.85 9.23
N GLU A 252 3.46 34.12 9.87
CA GLU A 252 3.34 34.21 11.33
C GLU A 252 3.60 32.83 11.95
N LEU A 253 4.58 32.79 12.85
CA LEU A 253 4.91 31.67 13.73
C LEU A 253 4.27 31.93 15.09
N GLU A 254 3.22 31.17 15.43
CA GLU A 254 2.71 31.14 16.81
C GLU A 254 3.13 29.86 17.55
N ASP A 255 3.99 30.14 18.53
CA ASP A 255 4.31 29.51 19.82
C ASP A 255 3.43 28.33 20.30
N GLN A 256 4.04 27.15 20.43
CA GLN A 256 3.53 26.02 21.23
C GLN A 256 4.58 25.55 22.24
N SER A 257 4.98 26.44 23.15
CA SER A 257 5.93 26.12 24.24
C SER A 257 5.28 25.86 25.62
N ASP A 258 3.94 25.87 25.74
CA ASP A 258 3.29 25.87 27.08
C ASP A 258 2.48 24.61 27.49
N LYS A 259 2.52 23.50 26.74
CA LYS A 259 1.84 22.25 27.15
C LYS A 259 2.71 21.26 27.96
N SER A 260 4.02 21.48 28.04
CA SER A 260 4.95 20.52 28.66
C SER A 260 5.14 20.70 30.18
N LYS A 261 4.62 21.78 30.78
CA LYS A 261 4.75 22.03 32.23
C LYS A 261 3.60 21.49 33.08
N ASN A 262 2.45 21.14 32.47
CA ASN A 262 1.26 20.75 33.22
C ASN A 262 1.10 19.22 33.41
N GLN A 263 1.98 18.40 32.83
CA GLN A 263 2.02 16.94 33.07
C GLN A 263 3.03 16.53 34.15
N ALA A 264 4.03 17.37 34.46
CA ALA A 264 5.01 17.07 35.50
C ALA A 264 4.46 17.27 36.93
N SER A 265 3.40 18.07 37.12
CA SER A 265 2.82 18.31 38.44
C SER A 265 1.80 17.26 38.89
N LYS A 266 1.33 16.39 37.98
CA LYS A 266 0.32 15.36 38.28
C LYS A 266 0.90 13.99 38.63
N LEU A 267 2.20 13.77 38.42
CA LEU A 267 2.88 12.54 38.80
C LEU A 267 3.47 12.55 40.23
N THR A 268 3.57 13.72 40.86
CA THR A 268 4.13 13.83 42.22
C THR A 268 3.06 13.65 43.31
N GLU A 269 1.77 13.85 42.99
CA GLU A 269 0.68 13.76 43.98
C GLU A 269 0.14 12.33 44.18
N VAL A 270 0.38 11.42 43.22
CA VAL A 270 -0.06 10.01 43.31
C VAL A 270 0.95 9.13 44.05
N ALA A 271 2.17 9.63 44.30
CA ALA A 271 3.21 8.88 45.00
C ALA A 271 3.13 8.97 46.53
N ASP A 272 2.42 9.96 47.08
CA ASP A 272 2.28 10.14 48.54
C ASP A 272 1.03 9.46 49.13
N GLU A 273 0.07 9.02 48.30
CA GLU A 273 -1.15 8.33 48.77
C GLU A 273 -1.01 6.80 48.84
N ALA A 274 0.16 6.25 48.49
CA ALA A 274 0.46 4.81 48.54
C ALA A 274 1.39 4.41 49.71
N ALA A 275 1.68 5.34 50.62
CA ALA A 275 2.60 5.13 51.74
C ALA A 275 1.98 5.42 53.13
N GLU A 276 0.65 5.48 53.24
CA GLU A 276 -0.08 5.50 54.53
C GLU A 276 -1.06 4.33 54.66
#